data_AF-A0A5S3YZX3-F1
#
_entry.id   AF-A0A5S3YZX3-F1
#
_cell.length_a   1.000
_cell.length_b   1.000
_cell.length_c   1.000
_cell.angle_alpha   90.00
_cell.angle_beta   90.00
_cell.angle_gamma   90.00
#
_symmetry.space_group_name_H-M   'P 1'
#
loop_
_entity.id
_entity.type
_entity.pdbx_description
1 polymer ?
#
loop_
_entity_poly.entity_id
_entity_poly.type
_entity_poly.pdbx_seq_one_letter_code
_entity_poly.pdbx_strand_id
1 'polypeptide(L)'
;IDEGKLSWNDKVTKHLPEFRLYDEYATAHMTIRDLLSHRSGLGLGAGDLMIWPDTDKSVQDIIKGLQYIPPSSSFRSEYAYNNLMFVVAGEVVARVSGMSWREFIEQRIFKTLKMDGS
;
A
#
# COMPACT_ATOMS: atom_id res chain seq x y z
N ILE A 1 10.44 10.23 -2.53
CA ILE A 1 10.62 11.19 -1.42
C ILE A 1 11.70 12.19 -1.78
N ASP A 2 12.90 11.72 -2.08
CA ASP A 2 14.07 12.59 -2.37
C ASP A 2 13.87 13.50 -3.60
N GLU A 3 13.08 13.06 -4.58
CA GLU A 3 12.66 13.88 -5.73
C GLU A 3 11.56 14.91 -5.41
N GLY A 4 11.12 15.04 -4.15
CA GLY A 4 10.06 15.97 -3.73
C GLY A 4 8.64 15.62 -4.21
N LYS A 5 8.46 14.55 -4.98
CA LYS A 5 7.16 14.13 -5.53
C LYS A 5 6.20 13.50 -4.51
N LEU A 6 6.72 13.06 -3.37
CA LEU A 6 5.97 12.37 -2.32
C LEU A 6 6.55 12.76 -0.96
N SER A 7 5.70 12.90 0.06
CA SER A 7 6.12 13.06 1.45
C SER A 7 5.74 11.84 2.28
N TRP A 8 6.58 11.48 3.26
CA TRP A 8 6.28 10.41 4.23
C TRP A 8 4.99 10.66 5.02
N ASN A 9 4.62 11.92 5.19
CA ASN A 9 3.45 12.33 5.96
C ASN A 9 2.22 12.61 5.08
N ASP A 10 2.35 12.46 3.76
CA ASP A 10 1.19 12.57 2.88
C ASP A 10 0.14 11.52 3.26
N LYS A 11 -1.13 11.93 3.26
CA LYS A 11 -2.25 11.01 3.42
C LYS A 11 -2.33 10.09 2.21
N VAL A 12 -2.64 8.83 2.44
CA VAL A 12 -2.86 7.88 1.33
C VAL A 12 -3.99 8.37 0.42
N THR A 13 -5.07 8.89 1.01
CA THR A 13 -6.23 9.45 0.31
C THR A 13 -5.93 10.66 -0.59
N LYS A 14 -4.80 11.35 -0.36
CA LYS A 14 -4.32 12.42 -1.27
C LYS A 14 -3.95 11.86 -2.65
N HIS A 15 -3.40 10.65 -2.67
CA HIS A 15 -2.92 9.98 -3.89
C HIS A 15 -3.94 8.97 -4.42
N LEU A 16 -4.66 8.31 -3.52
CA LEU A 16 -5.70 7.32 -3.80
C LEU A 16 -7.02 7.74 -3.15
N PRO A 17 -7.81 8.66 -3.76
CA PRO A 17 -9.07 9.14 -3.19
C PRO A 17 -10.10 8.04 -2.89
N GLU A 18 -9.98 6.90 -3.56
CA GLU A 18 -10.79 5.69 -3.38
C GLU A 18 -10.38 4.82 -2.19
N PHE A 19 -9.22 5.07 -1.57
CA PHE A 19 -8.72 4.28 -0.44
C PHE A 19 -9.66 4.38 0.77
N ARG A 20 -10.15 3.23 1.26
CA ARG A 20 -11.02 3.11 2.43
C ARG A 20 -10.60 1.92 3.27
N LEU A 21 -10.60 2.11 4.59
CA LEU A 21 -10.52 1.06 5.60
C LEU A 21 -11.83 1.00 6.37
N TYR A 22 -12.01 -0.07 7.14
CA TYR A 22 -13.17 -0.22 8.03
C TYR A 22 -13.31 0.96 9.00
N ASP A 23 -12.19 1.46 9.52
CA ASP A 23 -12.15 2.62 10.41
C ASP A 23 -11.99 3.93 9.60
N GLU A 24 -12.96 4.85 9.75
CA GLU A 24 -12.97 6.13 9.04
C GLU A 24 -11.81 7.05 9.46
N TYR A 25 -11.41 7.01 10.73
CA TYR A 25 -10.30 7.81 11.22
C TYR A 25 -8.98 7.32 10.62
N ALA A 26 -8.74 6.01 10.63
CA ALA A 26 -7.58 5.38 9.99
C ALA A 26 -7.55 5.72 8.49
N THR A 27 -8.69 5.61 7.81
CA THR A 27 -8.84 6.01 6.40
C THR A 27 -8.37 7.46 6.15
N ALA A 28 -8.85 8.41 6.94
CA ALA A 28 -8.52 9.83 6.76
C ALA A 28 -7.08 10.18 7.19
N HIS A 29 -6.51 9.43 8.12
CA HIS A 29 -5.23 9.79 8.77
C HIS A 29 -4.04 8.94 8.36
N MET A 30 -4.24 7.83 7.65
CA MET A 30 -3.18 6.96 7.16
C MET A 30 -2.21 7.72 6.26
N THR A 31 -0.93 7.60 6.57
CA THR A 31 0.16 8.19 5.80
C THR A 31 0.96 7.15 5.03
N ILE A 32 1.77 7.60 4.08
CA ILE A 32 2.72 6.73 3.36
C ILE A 32 3.64 5.98 4.33
N ARG A 33 4.08 6.63 5.42
CA ARG A 33 4.89 5.98 6.45
C ARG A 33 4.14 4.85 7.15
N ASP A 34 2.84 5.02 7.43
CA ASP A 34 2.05 4.00 8.13
C ASP A 34 1.93 2.71 7.30
N LEU A 35 1.75 2.85 5.97
CA LEU A 35 1.73 1.70 5.05
C LEU A 35 3.00 0.86 5.14
N LEU A 36 4.16 1.51 5.18
CA LEU A 36 5.48 0.88 5.14
C LEU A 36 6.03 0.51 6.52
N SER A 37 5.29 0.81 7.58
CA SER A 37 5.69 0.52 8.97
C SER A 37 4.79 -0.49 9.66
N HIS A 38 3.82 -1.07 8.93
CA HIS A 38 2.89 -2.09 9.44
C HIS A 38 2.10 -1.64 10.68
N ARG A 39 1.62 -0.39 10.65
CA ARG A 39 0.89 0.26 11.75
C ARG A 39 -0.52 0.70 11.35
N SER A 40 -1.19 -0.11 10.53
CA SER A 40 -2.50 0.20 9.97
C SER A 40 -3.67 -0.05 10.93
N GLY A 41 -3.47 -0.85 11.99
CA GLY A 41 -4.55 -1.36 12.84
C GLY A 41 -5.19 -2.65 12.32
N LEU A 42 -4.84 -3.09 11.11
CA LEU A 42 -5.22 -4.41 10.59
C LEU A 42 -4.43 -5.51 11.30
N GLY A 43 -5.04 -6.69 11.42
CA GLY A 43 -4.37 -7.87 11.97
C GLY A 43 -3.24 -8.41 11.10
N LEU A 44 -2.42 -9.28 11.70
CA LEU A 44 -1.36 -10.01 11.02
C LEU A 44 -1.92 -10.78 9.80
N GLY A 45 -1.45 -10.44 8.60
CA GLY A 45 -1.90 -11.08 7.34
C GLY A 45 -3.38 -10.85 7.00
N ALA A 46 -4.04 -9.89 7.64
CA ALA A 46 -5.46 -9.64 7.40
C ALA A 46 -5.71 -9.26 5.94
N GLY A 47 -6.54 -10.05 5.27
CA GLY A 47 -6.89 -9.90 3.86
C GLY A 47 -5.93 -10.58 2.88
N ASP A 48 -4.91 -11.31 3.33
CA ASP A 48 -3.93 -11.98 2.45
C ASP A 48 -4.59 -12.92 1.43
N LEU A 49 -5.77 -13.49 1.73
CA LEU A 49 -6.54 -14.31 0.78
C LEU A 49 -7.02 -13.56 -0.48
N MET A 50 -6.88 -12.23 -0.52
CA MET A 50 -7.10 -11.46 -1.75
C MET A 50 -5.94 -11.57 -2.73
N ILE A 51 -4.74 -11.95 -2.27
CA ILE A 51 -3.52 -12.07 -3.07
C ILE A 51 -2.89 -13.47 -3.03
N TRP A 52 -3.31 -14.33 -2.11
CA TRP A 52 -2.70 -15.65 -1.91
C TRP A 52 -3.71 -16.73 -1.46
N PRO A 53 -3.75 -17.92 -2.09
CA PRO A 53 -3.03 -18.31 -3.31
C PRO A 53 -3.47 -17.43 -4.51
N ASP A 54 -2.87 -17.63 -5.69
CA ASP A 54 -3.18 -16.83 -6.89
C ASP A 54 -4.70 -16.60 -7.05
N THR A 55 -5.06 -15.34 -7.20
CA THR A 55 -6.45 -14.89 -7.40
C THR A 55 -6.57 -14.13 -8.72
N ASP A 56 -7.80 -13.90 -9.15
CA ASP A 56 -8.15 -13.03 -10.29
C ASP A 56 -8.31 -11.56 -9.88
N LYS A 57 -7.97 -11.19 -8.64
CA LYS A 57 -8.21 -9.84 -8.11
C LYS A 57 -7.21 -8.84 -8.64
N SER A 58 -7.73 -7.71 -9.12
CA SER A 58 -6.90 -6.56 -9.45
C SER A 58 -6.47 -5.80 -8.18
N VAL A 59 -5.46 -4.94 -8.32
CA VAL A 59 -5.08 -3.97 -7.26
C VAL A 59 -6.27 -3.12 -6.81
N GLN A 60 -7.15 -2.76 -7.74
CA GLN A 60 -8.37 -2.00 -7.45
C GLN A 60 -9.37 -2.81 -6.62
N ASP A 61 -9.51 -4.11 -6.86
CA ASP A 61 -10.36 -4.99 -6.05
C ASP A 61 -9.80 -5.13 -4.63
N ILE A 62 -8.48 -5.25 -4.50
CA ILE A 62 -7.80 -5.31 -3.20
C ILE A 62 -8.06 -4.02 -2.41
N ILE A 63 -7.84 -2.85 -3.01
CA ILE A 63 -8.04 -1.55 -2.35
C ILE A 63 -9.50 -1.38 -1.91
N LYS A 64 -10.46 -1.75 -2.76
CA LYS A 64 -11.89 -1.71 -2.39
C LYS A 64 -12.25 -2.72 -1.31
N GLY A 65 -11.57 -3.86 -1.26
CA GLY A 65 -11.78 -4.92 -0.28
C GLY A 65 -11.38 -4.53 1.14
N LEU A 66 -10.38 -3.64 1.28
CA LEU A 66 -9.83 -3.23 2.58
C LEU A 66 -10.88 -2.65 3.55
N GLN A 67 -11.91 -1.99 3.04
CA GLN A 67 -12.96 -1.39 3.87
C GLN A 67 -13.80 -2.43 4.64
N TYR A 68 -13.76 -3.70 4.21
CA TYR A 68 -14.52 -4.78 4.83
C TYR A 68 -13.71 -5.58 5.85
N ILE A 69 -12.44 -5.23 6.08
CA ILE A 69 -11.56 -5.94 7.00
C ILE A 69 -11.63 -5.25 8.37
N PRO A 70 -12.18 -5.92 9.41
CA PRO A 70 -12.25 -5.34 10.74
C PRO A 70 -10.83 -5.16 11.32
N PRO A 71 -10.57 -4.06 12.05
CA PRO A 71 -9.29 -3.85 12.70
C PRO A 71 -9.07 -4.86 13.84
N SER A 72 -7.82 -5.21 14.10
CA SER A 72 -7.43 -6.02 15.27
C SER A 72 -6.85 -5.17 16.40
N SER A 73 -6.45 -3.93 16.10
CA SER A 73 -5.97 -2.97 17.07
C SER A 73 -6.35 -1.54 16.65
N SER A 74 -6.17 -0.57 17.55
CA SER A 74 -6.38 0.83 17.21
C SER A 74 -5.32 1.31 16.20
N PHE A 75 -5.68 2.26 15.35
CA PHE A 75 -4.77 2.80 14.35
C PHE A 75 -3.46 3.30 15.02
N ARG A 76 -2.32 2.78 14.55
CA ARG A 76 -0.95 3.01 15.07
C ARG A 76 -0.64 2.50 16.49
N SER A 77 -1.57 1.87 17.20
CA SER A 77 -1.28 1.41 18.57
C SER A 77 -0.30 0.25 18.59
N GLU A 78 -0.33 -0.59 17.56
CA GLU A 78 0.46 -1.83 17.50
C GLU A 78 1.09 -2.04 16.12
N TYR A 79 2.15 -2.85 16.09
CA TYR A 79 2.75 -3.37 14.87
C TYR A 79 2.05 -4.68 14.49
N ALA A 80 1.61 -4.79 13.24
CA ALA A 80 1.08 -6.03 12.67
C ALA A 80 1.41 -6.12 11.19
N TYR A 81 2.24 -7.10 10.82
CA TYR A 81 2.68 -7.29 9.43
C TYR A 81 1.48 -7.54 8.50
N ASN A 82 1.44 -6.82 7.37
CA ASN A 82 0.31 -6.87 6.45
C ASN A 82 0.77 -6.58 5.02
N ASN A 83 0.61 -7.56 4.12
CA ASN A 83 1.07 -7.47 2.74
C ASN A 83 0.26 -6.45 1.92
N LEU A 84 -1.04 -6.31 2.21
CA LEU A 84 -1.91 -5.43 1.45
C LEU A 84 -1.50 -3.96 1.60
N MET A 85 -0.87 -3.57 2.72
CA MET A 85 -0.32 -2.22 2.87
C MET A 85 0.80 -1.93 1.88
N PHE A 86 1.58 -2.95 1.48
CA PHE A 86 2.59 -2.83 0.43
C PHE A 86 1.98 -2.81 -0.97
N VAL A 87 0.87 -3.52 -1.20
CA VAL A 87 0.09 -3.40 -2.45
C VAL A 87 -0.40 -1.96 -2.62
N VAL A 88 -0.96 -1.36 -1.56
CA VAL A 88 -1.40 0.05 -1.56
C VAL A 88 -0.21 0.98 -1.80
N ALA A 89 0.94 0.75 -1.15
CA ALA A 89 2.14 1.56 -1.37
C ALA A 89 2.64 1.48 -2.83
N GLY A 90 2.57 0.30 -3.45
CA GLY A 90 2.88 0.12 -4.87
C GLY A 90 1.95 0.92 -5.79
N GLU A 91 0.65 0.92 -5.50
CA GLU A 91 -0.33 1.74 -6.24
C GLU A 91 -0.09 3.24 -6.05
N VAL A 92 0.30 3.70 -4.85
CA VAL A 92 0.72 5.10 -4.64
C VAL A 92 1.90 5.45 -5.54
N VAL A 93 2.92 4.60 -5.60
CA VAL A 93 4.07 4.81 -6.50
C VAL A 93 3.62 4.90 -7.95
N ALA A 94 2.70 4.02 -8.36
CA ALA A 94 2.18 4.05 -9.72
C ALA A 94 1.47 5.37 -10.05
N ARG A 95 0.58 5.83 -9.16
CA ARG A 95 -0.15 7.09 -9.33
C ARG A 95 0.75 8.32 -9.36
N VAL A 96 1.77 8.36 -8.50
CA VAL A 96 2.69 9.51 -8.39
C VAL A 96 3.69 9.56 -9.54
N SER A 97 4.13 8.39 -10.03
CA SER A 97 5.12 8.30 -11.11
C SER A 97 4.53 8.34 -12.51
N GLY A 98 3.25 7.96 -12.66
CA GLY A 98 2.62 7.76 -13.97
C GLY A 98 3.06 6.48 -14.69
N MET A 99 3.75 5.58 -13.99
CA MET A 99 4.22 4.28 -14.50
C MET A 99 3.56 3.16 -13.70
N SER A 100 3.41 1.97 -14.26
CA SER A 100 3.06 0.83 -13.41
C SER A 100 4.15 0.58 -12.37
N TRP A 101 3.81 -0.01 -11.22
CA TRP A 101 4.80 -0.37 -10.21
C TRP A 101 5.93 -1.23 -10.79
N ARG A 102 5.59 -2.20 -11.66
CA ARG A 102 6.57 -3.06 -12.32
C ARG A 102 7.54 -2.24 -13.17
N GLU A 103 7.04 -1.36 -14.03
CA GLU A 103 7.89 -0.49 -14.86
C GLU A 103 8.76 0.44 -14.01
N PHE A 104 8.21 0.96 -12.92
CA PHE A 104 8.96 1.81 -12.00
C PHE A 104 10.16 1.07 -11.40
N ILE A 105 9.95 -0.14 -10.86
CA ILE A 105 11.03 -0.95 -10.28
C ILE A 105 12.05 -1.37 -11.35
N GLU A 106 11.57 -1.79 -12.52
CA GLU A 106 12.40 -2.16 -13.66
C GLU A 106 13.36 -1.02 -14.05
N GLN A 107 12.83 0.19 -14.23
CA GLN A 107 13.64 1.34 -14.66
C GLN A 107 14.54 1.86 -13.56
N ARG A 108 14.02 1.99 -12.33
CA ARG A 108 14.69 2.72 -11.25
C ARG A 108 15.63 1.86 -10.43
N ILE A 109 15.45 0.54 -10.43
CA ILE A 109 16.25 -0.40 -9.66
C ILE A 109 16.94 -1.37 -10.60
N PHE A 110 16.20 -2.22 -11.31
CA PHE A 110 16.79 -3.37 -12.00
C PHE A 110 17.75 -2.95 -13.11
N LYS A 111 17.31 -2.09 -14.04
CA LYS A 111 18.18 -1.58 -15.12
C LYS A 111 19.34 -0.73 -14.61
N THR A 112 19.08 0.08 -13.58
CA THR A 112 20.09 0.96 -13.00
C THR A 112 21.21 0.17 -12.31
N LEU A 113 20.87 -0.96 -11.70
CA LEU A 113 21.80 -1.85 -11.00
C LEU A 113 22.27 -3.04 -11.85
N LYS A 114 21.84 -3.16 -13.11
CA LYS A 114 22.15 -4.27 -14.03
C LYS A 114 21.72 -5.65 -13.49
N MET A 115 20.51 -5.72 -12.95
CA MET A 115 19.91 -6.96 -12.44
C MET A 115 19.25 -7.75 -13.59
N ASP A 116 20.03 -8.19 -14.57
CA ASP A 116 19.52 -8.73 -15.85
C ASP A 116 18.84 -10.12 -15.74
N GLY A 117 18.89 -10.76 -14.57
CA GLY A 117 18.25 -12.06 -14.30
C GLY A 117 16.99 -11.98 -13.42
N SER A 118 16.45 -10.77 -13.22
CA SER A 118 15.22 -10.50 -12.43
C SER A 118 14.02 -10.22 -13.33
#